data_AF-A0A2W6MVI2-F1
#
_entry.id   AF-A0A2W6MVI2-F1
#
_cell.length_a   1.000
_cell.length_b   1.000
_cell.length_c   1.000
_cell.angle_alpha   90.00
_cell.angle_beta   90.00
_cell.angle_gamma   90.00
#
_symmetry.space_group_name_H-M   'P 1'
#
loop_
_entity.id
_entity.type
_entity.pdbx_description
1 polymer ?
#
loop_
_entity_poly.entity_id
_entity_poly.type
_entity_poly.pdbx_seq_one_letter_code
_entity_poly.pdbx_strand_id
1 'polypeptide(L)' 'MEEKIESFIKTKNPNFSGDLIFGKNGIDSIGFLELLGFIEEELGVELDFSEYDPKDFSTISGLCQIIKKETQK' A
#
# COMPACT_ATOMS: atom_id res chain seq x y z
N MET A 1 5.46 -9.39 -2.37
CA MET A 1 4.33 -8.46 -2.16
C MET A 1 4.83 -7.03 -2.11
N GLU A 2 5.83 -6.74 -1.26
CA GLU A 2 6.55 -5.46 -1.27
C GLU A 2 7.04 -5.07 -2.67
N GLU A 3 7.65 -5.99 -3.43
CA GLU A 3 8.06 -5.73 -4.82
C GLU A 3 6.89 -5.34 -5.76
N LYS A 4 5.69 -5.89 -5.57
CA LYS A 4 4.50 -5.55 -6.38
C LYS A 4 4.00 -4.15 -6.01
N ILE A 5 3.99 -3.84 -4.72
CA ILE A 5 3.60 -2.52 -4.19
C ILE A 5 4.58 -1.46 -4.69
N GLU A 6 5.88 -1.71 -4.57
CA GLU A 6 6.92 -0.81 -5.10
C GLU A 6 6.79 -0.61 -6.61
N SER A 7 6.51 -1.69 -7.36
CA SER A 7 6.32 -1.62 -8.81
C SER A 7 5.10 -0.76 -9.17
N PHE A 8 3.97 -0.93 -8.47
CA PHE A 8 2.78 -0.10 -8.66
C PHE A 8 3.03 1.36 -8.30
N ILE A 9 3.76 1.61 -7.21
CA ILE A 9 4.10 2.98 -6.84
C ILE A 9 5.02 3.60 -7.91
N LYS A 10 5.98 2.85 -8.45
CA LYS A 10 6.87 3.32 -9.53
C LYS A 10 6.14 3.57 -10.86
N THR A 11 5.04 2.86 -11.15
CA THR A 11 4.22 3.16 -12.34
C THR A 11 3.45 4.46 -12.20
N LYS A 12 3.04 4.83 -10.97
CA LYS A 12 2.38 6.12 -10.68
C LYS A 12 3.38 7.25 -10.48
N ASN A 13 4.49 6.98 -9.80
CA ASN A 13 5.56 7.92 -9.52
C ASN A 13 6.94 7.27 -9.75
N PRO A 14 7.55 7.43 -10.93
CA PRO A 14 8.83 6.78 -11.26
C PRO A 14 10.01 7.30 -10.43
N ASN A 15 9.85 8.43 -9.73
CA ASN A 15 10.84 8.96 -8.79
C ASN A 15 10.69 8.40 -7.37
N PHE A 16 9.81 7.43 -7.18
CA PHE A 16 9.64 6.79 -5.88
C PHE A 16 10.96 6.16 -5.42
N SER A 17 11.40 6.60 -4.25
CA SER A 17 12.61 6.10 -3.61
C SER A 17 12.42 6.23 -2.10
N GLY A 18 12.22 5.08 -1.44
CA GLY A 18 12.06 5.00 0.00
C GLY A 18 10.98 4.01 0.43
N ASP A 19 10.63 4.09 1.70
CA ASP A 19 9.65 3.21 2.35
C ASP A 19 8.30 3.92 2.59
N LEU A 20 8.27 5.26 2.53
CA LEU A 20 7.06 6.07 2.72
C LEU A 20 6.20 6.10 1.46
N ILE A 21 5.01 5.50 1.52
CA ILE A 21 4.04 5.46 0.43
C ILE A 21 3.48 6.87 0.18
N PHE A 22 3.20 7.64 1.23
CA PHE A 22 2.71 9.01 1.11
C PHE A 22 3.84 10.04 1.18
N GLY A 23 3.72 11.09 0.38
CA GLY A 23 4.58 12.28 0.47
C GLY A 23 5.12 12.74 -0.88
N LYS A 24 6.14 13.59 -0.83
CA LYS A 24 6.64 14.35 -2.00
C LYS A 24 7.12 13.48 -3.17
N ASN A 25 7.59 12.26 -2.87
CA ASN A 25 8.05 11.28 -3.85
C ASN A 25 7.19 10.01 -3.85
N GLY A 26 6.06 10.02 -3.15
CA GLY A 26 5.14 8.89 -3.00
C GLY A 26 3.94 8.99 -3.94
N ILE A 27 2.84 8.35 -3.54
CA ILE A 27 1.52 8.49 -4.16
C ILE A 27 0.63 9.38 -3.31
N ASP A 28 -0.29 10.08 -3.97
CA ASP A 28 -1.36 10.81 -3.32
C ASP A 28 -2.40 9.86 -2.71
N SER A 29 -3.31 10.40 -1.89
CA SER A 29 -4.40 9.65 -1.27
C SER A 29 -5.25 8.82 -2.26
N ILE A 30 -5.42 9.32 -3.49
CA ILE A 30 -6.13 8.59 -4.56
C ILE A 30 -5.29 7.41 -5.07
N GLY A 31 -4.00 7.63 -5.35
CA GLY A 31 -3.12 6.56 -5.82
C GLY A 31 -2.98 5.44 -4.78
N PHE A 32 -3.09 5.78 -3.50
CA PHE A 32 -3.14 4.78 -2.42
C PHE A 32 -4.42 3.95 -2.45
N LEU A 33 -5.59 4.55 -2.66
CA LEU A 33 -6.83 3.78 -2.82
C LEU A 33 -6.76 2.85 -4.05
N GLU A 34 -6.15 3.29 -5.15
CA GLU A 34 -5.92 2.42 -6.31
C GLU A 34 -4.96 1.26 -5.99
N LEU A 35 -3.92 1.52 -5.18
CA LEU A 35 -3.00 0.48 -4.71
C LEU A 35 -3.73 -0.53 -3.83
N LEU A 36 -4.59 -0.08 -2.91
CA LEU A 36 -5.39 -0.97 -2.08
C LEU A 36 -6.29 -1.85 -2.94
N GLY A 37 -7.06 -1.26 -3.86
CA GLY A 37 -7.91 -2.04 -4.78
C GLY A 37 -7.13 -3.03 -5.64
N PHE A 38 -5.92 -2.67 -6.09
CA PHE A 38 -5.03 -3.59 -6.79
C PHE A 38 -4.62 -4.78 -5.92
N ILE A 39 -4.32 -4.56 -4.65
CA ILE A 39 -3.91 -5.61 -3.71
C ILE A 39 -5.11 -6.50 -3.35
N GLU A 40 -6.27 -5.89 -3.09
CA GLU A 40 -7.53 -6.59 -2.82
C GLU A 40 -7.91 -7.50 -3.98
N GLU A 41 -7.83 -7.01 -5.22
CA GLU A 41 -8.11 -7.80 -6.43
C GLU A 41 -7.09 -8.94 -6.62
N GLU A 42 -5.79 -8.67 -6.42
CA GLU A 42 -4.72 -9.66 -6.56
C GLU A 42 -4.78 -10.78 -5.51
N LEU A 43 -5.26 -10.47 -4.30
CA LEU A 43 -5.36 -11.42 -3.20
C LEU A 43 -6.75 -12.03 -3.04
N GLY A 44 -7.78 -11.40 -3.62
CA GLY A 44 -9.16 -11.77 -3.40
C GLY A 44 -9.62 -11.54 -1.95
N VAL A 45 -9.05 -10.54 -1.27
CA VAL A 45 -9.40 -10.17 0.11
C VAL A 45 -9.92 -8.75 0.16
N GLU A 46 -10.73 -8.43 1.17
CA GLU A 46 -11.16 -7.06 1.47
C GLU A 46 -10.26 -6.53 2.59
N LEU A 47 -9.50 -5.47 2.33
CA LEU A 47 -8.58 -4.91 3.30
C LEU A 47 -9.28 -3.82 4.09
N ASP A 48 -9.69 -4.12 5.32
CA ASP A 48 -10.24 -3.08 6.20
C ASP A 48 -9.12 -2.32 6.91
N PHE A 49 -8.95 -1.05 6.55
CA PHE A 49 -8.04 -0.11 7.21
C PHE A 49 -8.75 0.77 8.24
N SER A 50 -10.05 0.56 8.49
CA SER A 50 -10.87 1.42 9.34
C SER A 50 -10.39 1.41 10.80
N GLU A 51 -9.80 0.29 11.23
CA GLU A 51 -9.23 0.12 12.56
C GLU A 51 -7.75 0.52 12.68
N TYR A 52 -7.09 0.86 11.55
CA TYR A 52 -5.66 1.14 11.52
C TYR A 52 -5.38 2.65 11.39
N ASP A 53 -4.33 3.10 12.08
CA ASP A 53 -3.90 4.49 11.99
C ASP A 53 -3.27 4.76 10.62
N PRO A 54 -3.49 5.93 10.01
CA PRO A 54 -2.87 6.30 8.73
C PRO A 54 -1.36 6.14 8.71
N LYS A 55 -0.73 6.32 9.88
CA LYS A 55 0.73 6.18 10.06
C LYS A 55 1.20 4.74 9.90
N ASP A 56 0.39 3.76 10.26
CA ASP A 56 0.73 2.33 10.19
C ASP A 56 0.73 1.83 8.74
N PHE A 57 -0.14 2.34 7.88
CA PHE A 57 -0.15 2.03 6.44
C PHE A 57 0.55 3.09 5.57
N SER A 58 1.20 4.09 6.18
CA SER A 58 1.97 5.10 5.45
C SER A 58 3.29 4.58 4.89
N THR A 59 3.70 3.37 5.26
CA THR A 59 4.94 2.74 4.84
C THR A 59 4.67 1.44 4.09
N ILE A 60 5.54 1.07 3.15
CA ILE A 60 5.47 -0.21 2.43
C ILE A 60 5.54 -1.35 3.44
N SER A 61 6.46 -1.25 4.38
CA SER A 61 6.63 -2.22 5.46
C SER A 61 5.35 -2.39 6.29
N GLY A 62 4.74 -1.28 6.73
CA GLY A 62 3.55 -1.29 7.55
C GLY A 62 2.29 -1.74 6.79
N LEU A 63 2.11 -1.29 5.55
CA LEU A 63 1.07 -1.77 4.65
C LEU A 63 1.18 -3.29 4.45
N CYS A 64 2.39 -3.80 4.17
CA CYS A 64 2.61 -5.23 3.99
C CYS A 64 2.35 -6.04 5.26
N GLN A 65 2.59 -5.49 6.45
CA GLN A 65 2.23 -6.11 7.73
C GLN A 65 0.72 -6.21 7.90
N ILE A 66 -0.02 -5.14 7.60
CA ILE A 66 -1.49 -5.12 7.71
C ILE A 66 -2.09 -6.12 6.74
N ILE A 67 -1.66 -6.10 5.47
CA ILE A 67 -2.12 -7.07 4.47
C ILE A 67 -1.86 -8.50 4.93
N LYS A 68 -0.66 -8.80 5.46
CA LYS A 68 -0.36 -10.13 6.01
C LYS A 68 -1.31 -10.54 7.13
N LYS A 69 -1.69 -9.61 8.01
CA LYS A 69 -2.65 -9.89 9.09
C LYS A 69 -4.05 -10.16 8.55
N GLU A 70 -4.51 -9.37 7.58
CA GLU A 70 -5.82 -9.55 6.97
C GLU A 70 -5.90 -10.82 6.10
N THR A 71 -4.81 -11.19 5.42
CA THR A 71 -4.76 -12.41 4.58
C THR A 71 -4.57 -13.70 5.39
N GLN A 72 -4.06 -13.62 6.62
CA GLN A 72 -3.88 -14.78 7.52
C GLN A 72 -5.05 -15.00 8.48
N LYS A 73 -6.08 -14.16 8.41
CA LYS A 73 -7.32 -14.29 9.18
C LYS A 73 -8.25 -15.32 8.55
#